data_AF-A0A970D3M5-F1
#
_entry.id   AF-A0A970D3M5-F1
#
_cell.length_a   1.000
_cell.length_b   1.000
_cell.length_c   1.000
_cell.angle_alpha   90.00
_cell.angle_beta   90.00
_cell.angle_gamma   90.00
#
_symmetry.space_group_name_H-M   'P 1'
#
loop_
_entity.id
_entity.type
_entity.pdbx_description
1 polymer ?
#
loop_
_entity_poly.entity_id
_entity_poly.type
_entity_poly.pdbx_seq_one_letter_code
_entity_poly.pdbx_strand_id
1 'polypeptide(L)'
;LIEAMVLGTLAVSADCPDGPREIMMDGKCGLLFEPGNQEQLADIMENIASGKIDKAEYVKAASKNLERFNIDNTVKVAEETLLKIAAE
;
A
#
# COMPACT_ATOMS: atom_id res chain seq x y z
N LEU A 1 1.57 -0.30 7.06
CA LEU A 1 1.40 -0.83 5.68
C LEU A 1 2.73 -0.88 4.93
N ILE A 2 3.36 0.28 4.69
CA ILE A 2 4.63 0.39 3.95
C ILE A 2 5.70 -0.56 4.52
N GLU A 3 5.90 -0.59 5.83
CA GLU A 3 6.87 -1.48 6.48
C GLU A 3 6.60 -2.97 6.23
N ALA A 4 5.33 -3.40 6.32
CA ALA A 4 4.96 -4.78 6.03
C ALA A 4 5.29 -5.16 4.57
N MET A 5 5.02 -4.24 3.64
CA MET A 5 5.34 -4.41 2.22
C MET A 5 6.86 -4.46 1.98
N VAL A 6 7.65 -3.66 2.69
CA VAL A 6 9.14 -3.70 2.67
C VAL A 6 9.64 -5.07 3.13
N LEU A 7 9.02 -5.64 4.18
CA LEU A 7 9.35 -6.97 4.70
C LEU A 7 8.85 -8.12 3.81
N GLY A 8 8.29 -7.84 2.63
CA GLY A 8 7.76 -8.85 1.71
C GLY A 8 6.50 -9.55 2.24
N THR A 9 5.76 -8.89 3.14
CA THR A 9 4.51 -9.42 3.69
C THR A 9 3.32 -8.89 2.88
N LEU A 10 2.43 -9.79 2.43
CA LEU A 10 1.16 -9.40 1.81
C LEU A 10 0.33 -8.59 2.82
N ALA A 11 0.04 -7.34 2.49
CA ALA A 11 -0.78 -6.49 3.31
C ALA A 11 -2.26 -6.57 2.91
N VAL A 12 -3.12 -6.69 3.92
CA VAL A 12 -4.59 -6.58 3.81
C VAL A 12 -5.01 -5.39 4.67
N SER A 13 -5.82 -4.49 4.12
CA SER A 13 -6.25 -3.29 4.84
C SER A 13 -7.69 -2.91 4.51
N ALA A 14 -8.38 -2.30 5.47
CA ALA A 14 -9.63 -1.61 5.17
C ALA A 14 -9.35 -0.45 4.21
N ASP A 15 -10.27 -0.21 3.28
CA ASP A 15 -10.23 0.88 2.29
C ASP A 15 -10.76 2.18 2.91
N CYS A 16 -10.09 2.63 3.97
CA CYS A 16 -10.40 3.89 4.64
C CYS A 16 -10.18 5.09 3.69
N PRO A 17 -10.84 6.24 3.93
CA PRO A 17 -10.84 7.38 3.01
C PRO A 17 -9.46 7.82 2.53
N ASP A 18 -8.46 7.78 3.42
CA ASP A 18 -7.11 8.24 3.14
C ASP A 18 -6.08 7.18 3.51
N GLY A 19 -5.11 6.95 2.62
CA GLY A 19 -3.94 6.11 2.88
C GLY A 19 -3.97 4.73 2.21
N PRO A 20 -4.75 3.74 2.69
CA PRO A 20 -4.65 2.35 2.21
C PRO A 20 -4.76 2.18 0.70
N ARG A 21 -5.75 2.83 0.07
CA ARG A 21 -5.94 2.79 -1.39
C ARG A 21 -4.73 3.32 -2.16
N GLU A 22 -4.21 4.46 -1.73
CA GLU A 22 -3.04 5.11 -2.33
C GLU A 22 -1.78 4.26 -2.12
N ILE A 23 -1.53 3.80 -0.89
CA ILE A 23 -0.37 2.97 -0.51
C ILE A 23 -0.40 1.62 -1.23
N MET A 24 -1.58 1.04 -1.45
CA MET A 24 -1.73 -0.24 -2.16
C MET A 24 -1.98 -0.11 -3.66
N MET A 25 -1.92 1.10 -4.22
CA MET A 25 -2.14 1.37 -5.65
C MET A 25 -3.45 0.78 -6.16
N ASP A 26 -4.57 1.15 -5.53
CA ASP A 26 -5.91 0.65 -5.87
C ASP A 26 -6.01 -0.88 -5.81
N GLY A 27 -5.34 -1.49 -4.82
CA GLY A 27 -5.34 -2.95 -4.62
C GLY A 27 -4.39 -3.72 -5.54
N LYS A 28 -3.46 -3.06 -6.24
CA LYS A 28 -2.42 -3.75 -7.04
C LYS A 28 -1.26 -4.27 -6.20
N CYS A 29 -0.99 -3.63 -5.06
CA CYS A 29 0.14 -3.94 -4.17
C CYS A 29 -0.29 -4.57 -2.83
N GLY A 30 -1.57 -4.90 -2.69
CA GLY A 30 -2.16 -5.49 -1.48
C GLY A 30 -3.66 -5.68 -1.69
N LEU A 31 -4.35 -6.16 -0.67
CA LEU A 31 -5.80 -6.41 -0.74
C LEU A 31 -6.55 -5.39 0.11
N LEU A 32 -7.63 -4.85 -0.47
CA LEU A 32 -8.50 -3.87 0.17
C LEU A 32 -9.86 -4.50 0.45
N PHE A 33 -10.47 -4.13 1.56
CA PHE A 33 -11.86 -4.49 1.89
C PHE A 33 -12.62 -3.28 2.43
N GLU A 34 -13.94 -3.28 2.30
CA GLU A 34 -14.76 -2.16 2.76
C GLU A 34 -14.69 -2.00 4.29
N PRO A 35 -14.50 -0.77 4.81
CA PRO A 35 -14.49 -0.52 6.25
C PRO A 35 -15.74 -1.07 6.95
N GLY A 36 -15.54 -1.90 7.98
CA GLY A 36 -16.63 -2.56 8.72
C GLY A 36 -17.20 -3.82 8.06
N ASN A 37 -16.77 -4.16 6.84
CA ASN A 37 -17.20 -5.39 6.16
C ASN A 37 -16.37 -6.61 6.62
N GLN A 38 -16.86 -7.28 7.65
CA GLN A 38 -16.23 -8.45 8.24
C GLN A 38 -16.25 -9.67 7.31
N GLU A 39 -17.29 -9.82 6.49
CA GLU A 39 -17.44 -10.93 5.54
C GLU A 39 -16.36 -10.87 4.46
N GLN A 40 -16.16 -9.70 3.84
CA GLN A 40 -15.09 -9.51 2.85
C GLN A 40 -13.70 -9.79 3.43
N LEU A 41 -13.44 -9.35 4.67
CA LEU A 41 -12.18 -9.64 5.35
C LEU A 41 -12.00 -11.14 5.56
N ALA A 42 -13.04 -11.85 6.02
CA ALA A 42 -13.00 -13.29 6.21
C ALA A 42 -12.74 -14.04 4.90
N ASP A 43 -13.42 -13.67 3.82
CA ASP A 43 -13.24 -14.25 2.49
C ASP A 43 -11.80 -14.05 1.97
N ILE A 44 -11.23 -12.85 2.15
CA ILE A 44 -9.83 -12.57 1.79
C ILE A 44 -8.89 -13.48 2.58
N MET A 45 -9.10 -13.60 3.90
CA MET A 45 -8.26 -14.43 4.76
C MET A 45 -8.37 -15.92 4.40
N GLU A 46 -9.57 -16.42 4.09
CA GLU A 46 -9.78 -17.79 3.63
C GLU A 46 -9.06 -18.04 2.30
N ASN A 47 -9.21 -17.14 1.32
CA ASN A 47 -8.56 -17.28 0.02
C ASN A 47 -7.02 -17.23 0.12
N ILE A 48 -6.48 -16.46 1.06
CA ILE A 48 -5.05 -16.46 1.42
C ILE A 48 -4.63 -17.81 2.02
N ALA A 49 -5.41 -18.34 2.95
CA ALA A 49 -5.12 -19.60 3.64
C ALA A 49 -5.22 -20.81 2.71
N SER A 50 -6.20 -20.81 1.80
CA SER A 50 -6.44 -21.88 0.83
C SER A 50 -5.54 -21.80 -0.41
N GLY A 51 -4.65 -20.80 -0.49
CA GLY A 51 -3.74 -20.62 -1.63
C GLY A 51 -4.41 -20.16 -2.93
N LYS A 52 -5.63 -19.63 -2.88
CA LYS A 52 -6.32 -19.07 -4.06
C LYS A 52 -5.75 -17.71 -4.47
N ILE A 53 -5.04 -17.04 -3.56
CA ILE A 53 -4.37 -15.76 -3.81
C ILE A 53 -2.88 -15.98 -3.98
N ASP A 54 -2.34 -15.52 -5.11
CA ASP A 54 -0.90 -15.50 -5.36
C ASP A 54 -0.24 -14.34 -4.58
N LYS A 55 0.23 -14.65 -3.37
CA LYS A 55 0.92 -13.68 -2.51
C LYS A 55 2.19 -13.12 -3.17
N ALA A 56 2.88 -13.93 -3.98
CA ALA A 56 4.15 -13.54 -4.57
C ALA A 56 3.96 -12.45 -5.63
N GLU A 57 2.85 -12.48 -6.37
CA GLU A 57 2.50 -11.41 -7.32
C GLU A 57 2.32 -10.07 -6.61
N TYR A 58 1.53 -10.03 -5.54
CA TYR A 58 1.30 -8.83 -4.74
C TYR A 58 2.58 -8.30 -4.10
N VAL A 59 3.39 -9.18 -3.50
CA VAL A 59 4.68 -8.79 -2.90
C VAL A 59 5.61 -8.21 -3.96
N LYS A 60 5.69 -8.82 -5.14
CA LYS A 60 6.50 -8.31 -6.26
C LYS A 60 6.00 -6.95 -6.74
N ALA A 61 4.69 -6.75 -6.85
CA ALA A 61 4.10 -5.48 -7.22
C ALA A 61 4.39 -4.41 -6.16
N ALA A 62 4.22 -4.73 -4.89
CA ALA A 62 4.55 -3.86 -3.76
C ALA A 62 6.02 -3.44 -3.80
N SER A 63 6.96 -4.39 -3.84
CA SER A 63 8.40 -4.10 -3.84
C SER A 63 8.83 -3.16 -4.97
N LYS A 64 8.24 -3.28 -6.16
CA LYS A 64 8.53 -2.38 -7.29
C LYS A 64 8.06 -0.93 -7.08
N ASN A 65 7.05 -0.72 -6.25
CA ASN A 65 6.39 0.57 -6.10
C ASN A 65 6.64 1.23 -4.74
N LEU A 66 7.48 0.62 -3.87
CA LEU A 66 7.86 1.21 -2.57
C LEU A 66 8.81 2.39 -2.69
N GLU A 67 9.50 2.54 -3.83
CA GLU A 67 10.47 3.62 -4.05
C GLU A 67 9.87 5.02 -3.89
N ARG A 68 8.57 5.18 -4.12
CA ARG A 68 7.84 6.46 -3.89
C ARG A 68 7.78 6.89 -2.43
N PHE A 69 8.05 5.97 -1.49
CA PHE A 69 8.15 6.24 -0.05
C PHE A 69 9.61 6.28 0.43
N ASN A 70 10.59 6.29 -0.48
CA ASN A 70 11.99 6.46 -0.13
C ASN A 70 12.19 7.87 0.48
N ILE A 71 13.00 7.93 1.55
CA ILE A 71 13.30 9.17 2.26
C ILE A 71 13.94 10.21 1.33
N ASP A 72 14.84 9.79 0.44
CA ASP A 72 15.53 10.70 -0.47
C ASP A 72 14.55 11.38 -1.43
N ASN A 73 13.57 10.62 -1.94
CA ASN A 73 12.50 11.15 -2.79
C ASN A 73 11.57 12.08 -2.01
N THR A 74 11.22 11.70 -0.78
CA THR A 74 10.30 12.46 0.07
C THR A 74 10.90 13.81 0.47
N VAL A 75 12.17 13.83 0.88
CA VAL A 75 12.90 15.06 1.25
C VAL A 75 13.00 15.99 0.05
N LYS A 76 13.38 15.46 -1.13
CA LYS A 76 13.48 16.25 -2.35
C LYS A 76 12.16 16.95 -2.71
N VAL A 77 11.04 16.23 -2.68
CA VAL A 77 9.72 16.81 -2.99
C VAL A 77 9.33 17.89 -1.97
N ALA A 78 9.62 17.67 -0.68
CA ALA A 78 9.35 18.66 0.36
C ALA A 78 10.19 19.94 0.16
N GLU A 79 11.50 19.80 -0.09
CA GLU A 79 12.40 20.91 -0.37
C GLU A 79 11.96 21.72 -1.59
N GLU A 80 11.68 21.07 -2.71
CA GLU A 80 11.19 21.73 -3.94
C GLU A 80 9.89 22.50 -3.70
N THR A 81 9.01 21.97 -2.86
CA THR A 81 7.73 22.61 -2.52
C THR A 81 7.94 23.84 -1.64
N LEU A 82 8.81 23.75 -0.63
CA LEU A 82 9.14 24.88 0.24
C LEU A 82 9.83 26.01 -0.52
N LEU A 83 10.75 25.69 -1.45
CA LEU A 83 11.41 26.68 -2.29
C LEU A 83 10.44 27.41 -3.23
N LYS A 84 9.43 26.71 -3.76
CA LYS A 84 8.37 27.33 -4.59
C LYS A 84 7.56 28.34 -3.78
N ILE A 85 7.13 27.97 -2.58
CA ILE A 85 6.36 28.85 -1.70
C ILE A 85 7.18 30.07 -1.29
N ALA A 86 8.49 29.90 -1.03
CA ALA A 86 9.37 31.01 -0.65
C ALA A 86 9.68 31.98 -1.81
N ALA A 87 9.43 31.57 -3.06
CA ALA A 87 9.64 32.38 -4.26
C ALA A 87 8.39 33.17 -4.70
N GLU A 88 7.24 32.91 -4.07
CA GLU A 88 5.99 33.66 -4.21
C GLU A 88 5.91 34.82 -3.20
#